data_AF-A0A0Q9SGF1-F1
#
_entry.id   AF-A0A0Q9SGF1-F1
#
_cell.length_a   1.000
_cell.length_b   1.000
_cell.length_c   1.000
_cell.angle_alpha   90.00
_cell.angle_beta   90.00
_cell.angle_gamma   90.00
#
_symmetry.space_group_name_H-M   'P 1'
#
loop_
_entity.id
_entity.type
_entity.pdbx_description
1 polymer ?
#
loop_
_entity_poly.entity_id
_entity_poly.type
_entity_poly.pdbx_seq_one_letter_code
_entity_poly.pdbx_strand_id
1 'polypeptide(L)'
;MTTIPIGSDARRRLQEAQRAESAAVAATTKAYAALARAQGKVETAQGEVDRAVAALVDVSGVERAAQLLGQPVGVVRRAHQRRARPTAEPRGIPQRPSAP
;
A
#
# COMPACT_ATOMS: atom_id res chain seq x y z
N MET A 1 -13.29 60.19 -8.89
CA MET A 1 -13.92 58.90 -8.54
C MET A 1 -12.81 57.92 -8.25
N THR A 2 -12.55 57.66 -6.97
CA THR A 2 -11.38 56.89 -6.52
C THR A 2 -11.79 55.43 -6.41
N THR A 3 -11.45 54.63 -7.42
CA THR A 3 -11.74 53.19 -7.48
C THR A 3 -10.89 52.48 -6.43
N ILE A 4 -11.52 51.84 -5.44
CA ILE A 4 -10.82 51.18 -4.33
C ILE A 4 -10.08 49.94 -4.87
N PRO A 5 -8.72 49.94 -4.97
CA PRO A 5 -7.95 48.85 -5.60
C PRO A 5 -7.88 47.56 -4.76
N ILE A 6 -8.27 47.67 -3.49
CA ILE A 6 -8.14 46.64 -2.46
C ILE A 6 -8.98 45.39 -2.81
N GLY A 7 -10.13 45.57 -3.49
CA GLY A 7 -11.00 44.46 -3.88
C GLY A 7 -10.45 43.60 -5.02
N SER A 8 -9.75 44.19 -6.00
CA SER A 8 -9.18 43.45 -7.13
C SER A 8 -7.91 42.69 -6.73
N ASP A 9 -7.05 43.28 -5.91
CA ASP A 9 -5.84 42.59 -5.43
C ASP A 9 -6.17 41.45 -4.45
N ALA A 10 -7.16 41.64 -3.57
CA ALA A 10 -7.62 40.58 -2.67
C ALA A 10 -8.20 39.38 -3.46
N ARG A 11 -8.99 39.63 -4.51
CA ARG A 11 -9.51 38.57 -5.40
C ARG A 11 -8.39 37.84 -6.13
N ARG A 12 -7.38 38.56 -6.64
CA ARG A 12 -6.23 37.96 -7.31
C ARG A 12 -5.46 37.03 -6.37
N ARG A 13 -5.15 37.50 -5.15
CA ARG A 13 -4.46 36.70 -4.13
C ARG A 13 -5.27 35.47 -3.71
N LEU A 14 -6.58 35.60 -3.56
CA LEU A 14 -7.45 34.46 -3.26
C LEU A 14 -7.42 33.42 -4.40
N GLN A 15 -7.47 33.86 -5.65
CA GLN A 15 -7.42 32.96 -6.80
C GLN A 15 -6.04 32.27 -6.93
N GLU A 16 -4.95 33.00 -6.66
CA GLU A 16 -3.60 32.44 -6.61
C GLU A 16 -3.47 31.39 -5.49
N ALA A 17 -4.00 31.68 -4.29
CA ALA A 17 -4.01 30.75 -3.17
C ALA A 17 -4.81 29.48 -3.48
N GLN A 18 -6.00 29.61 -4.08
CA GLN A 18 -6.83 28.46 -4.47
C GLN A 18 -6.15 27.58 -5.54
N ARG A 19 -5.41 28.19 -6.48
CA ARG A 19 -4.63 27.44 -7.47
C ARG A 19 -3.48 26.68 -6.80
N ALA A 20 -2.77 27.33 -5.88
CA ALA A 20 -1.70 26.68 -5.12
C ALA A 20 -2.22 25.53 -4.27
N GLU A 21 -3.36 25.71 -3.60
CA GLU A 21 -4.03 24.67 -2.82
C GLU A 21 -4.44 23.49 -3.71
N SER A 22 -5.09 23.77 -4.85
CA SER A 22 -5.47 22.74 -5.82
C SER A 22 -4.26 21.95 -6.34
N ALA A 23 -3.16 22.64 -6.62
CA ALA A 23 -1.92 22.00 -7.05
C ALA A 23 -1.30 21.13 -5.94
N ALA A 24 -1.31 21.61 -4.70
CA ALA A 24 -0.82 20.85 -3.54
C ALA A 24 -1.65 19.59 -3.29
N VAL A 25 -2.99 19.68 -3.37
CA VAL A 25 -3.89 18.53 -3.24
C VAL A 25 -3.66 17.52 -4.36
N ALA A 26 -3.50 17.97 -5.61
CA ALA A 26 -3.21 17.10 -6.74
C ALA A 26 -1.85 16.38 -6.58
N ALA A 27 -0.81 17.12 -6.18
CA ALA A 27 0.51 16.56 -5.92
C ALA A 27 0.48 15.51 -4.79
N THR A 28 -0.23 15.82 -3.71
CA THR A 28 -0.39 14.93 -2.55
C THR A 28 -1.12 13.65 -2.94
N THR A 29 -2.23 13.76 -3.68
CA THR A 29 -2.97 12.61 -4.20
C THR A 29 -2.09 11.72 -5.07
N LYS A 30 -1.29 12.34 -5.96
CA LYS A 30 -0.34 11.60 -6.80
C LYS A 30 0.74 10.89 -5.98
N ALA A 31 1.25 11.53 -4.93
CA ALA A 31 2.24 10.95 -4.03
C ALA A 31 1.67 9.73 -3.28
N TYR A 32 0.45 9.82 -2.73
CA TYR A 32 -0.21 8.68 -2.10
C TYR A 32 -0.45 7.53 -3.07
N ALA A 33 -0.86 7.82 -4.30
CA ALA A 33 -1.03 6.79 -5.33
C ALA A 33 0.32 6.12 -5.69
N ALA A 34 1.42 6.87 -5.71
CA ALA A 34 2.75 6.29 -5.92
C ALA A 34 3.18 5.41 -4.75
N LEU A 35 2.93 5.85 -3.52
CA LEU A 35 3.19 5.07 -2.29
C LEU A 35 2.42 3.75 -2.30
N ALA A 36 1.13 3.78 -2.60
CA ALA A 36 0.30 2.56 -2.67
C ALA A 36 0.82 1.56 -3.71
N ARG A 37 1.27 2.03 -4.89
CA ARG A 37 1.88 1.15 -5.90
C ARG A 37 3.20 0.55 -5.43
N ALA A 38 4.02 1.33 -4.73
CA ALA A 38 5.28 0.85 -4.18
C ALA A 38 5.04 -0.20 -3.09
N GLN A 39 4.07 0.03 -2.19
CA GLN A 39 3.65 -0.92 -1.17
C GLN A 39 3.19 -2.25 -1.79
N GLY A 40 2.33 -2.21 -2.81
CA GLY A 40 1.90 -3.44 -3.50
C GLY A 40 3.05 -4.23 -4.14
N LYS A 41 4.07 -3.54 -4.67
CA LYS A 41 5.29 -4.20 -5.19
C LYS A 41 6.11 -4.85 -4.09
N VAL A 42 6.28 -4.16 -2.95
CA VAL A 42 7.00 -4.70 -1.78
C VAL A 42 6.26 -5.91 -1.21
N GLU A 43 4.93 -5.86 -1.11
CA GLU A 43 4.11 -6.99 -0.66
C GLU A 43 4.24 -8.20 -1.59
N THR A 44 4.22 -7.96 -2.91
CA THR A 44 4.40 -9.02 -3.91
C THR A 44 5.78 -9.67 -3.77
N ALA A 45 6.84 -8.86 -3.73
CA ALA A 45 8.21 -9.33 -3.56
C ALA A 45 8.38 -10.10 -2.24
N GLN A 46 7.79 -9.62 -1.14
CA GLN A 46 7.80 -10.32 0.14
C GLN A 46 7.08 -11.67 0.04
N GLY A 47 5.96 -11.75 -0.68
CA GLY A 47 5.26 -13.00 -0.93
C GLY A 47 6.11 -14.01 -1.72
N GLU A 48 6.91 -13.54 -2.69
CA GLU A 48 7.84 -14.40 -3.43
C GLU A 48 9.00 -14.90 -2.56
N VAL A 49 9.56 -14.03 -1.72
CA VAL A 49 10.57 -14.43 -0.72
C VAL A 49 9.99 -15.48 0.23
N ASP A 50 8.80 -15.25 0.77
CA ASP A 50 8.15 -16.21 1.69
C ASP A 50 7.93 -17.58 1.01
N ARG A 51 7.56 -17.60 -0.29
CA ARG A 51 7.43 -18.84 -1.08
C ARG A 51 8.77 -19.55 -1.29
N ALA A 52 9.83 -18.80 -1.63
CA ALA A 52 11.17 -19.37 -1.83
C ALA A 52 11.72 -19.95 -0.52
N VAL A 53 11.54 -19.24 0.59
CA VAL A 53 11.91 -19.72 1.93
C VAL A 53 11.12 -20.98 2.28
N ALA A 54 9.81 -21.00 2.02
CA ALA A 54 9.00 -22.18 2.28
C ALA A 54 9.44 -23.40 1.47
N ALA A 55 9.76 -23.21 0.18
CA ALA A 55 10.29 -24.29 -0.66
C ALA A 55 11.64 -24.82 -0.14
N LEU A 56 12.52 -23.93 0.34
CA LEU A 56 13.77 -24.34 0.98
C LEU A 56 13.53 -25.13 2.26
N VAL A 57 12.55 -24.72 3.07
CA VAL A 57 12.13 -25.44 4.28
C VAL A 57 11.59 -26.82 3.95
N ASP A 58 10.74 -26.95 2.93
CA ASP A 58 10.16 -28.23 2.50
C ASP A 58 11.24 -29.25 2.09
N VAL A 59 12.38 -28.80 1.55
CA VAL A 59 13.51 -29.65 1.14
C VAL A 59 14.50 -29.91 2.27
N SER A 60 14.86 -28.87 3.04
CA SER A 60 16.00 -28.91 3.97
C SER A 60 15.62 -29.00 5.45
N GLY A 61 14.35 -28.81 5.78
CA GLY A 61 13.90 -28.58 7.16
C GLY A 61 14.15 -27.16 7.64
N VAL A 62 13.40 -26.74 8.68
CA VAL A 62 13.36 -25.35 9.16
C VAL A 62 14.71 -24.89 9.72
N GLU A 63 15.37 -25.73 10.51
CA GLU A 63 16.62 -25.41 11.20
C GLU A 63 17.77 -25.22 10.21
N ARG A 64 17.87 -26.11 9.20
CA ARG A 64 18.90 -26.01 8.16
C ARG A 64 18.61 -24.83 7.23
N ALA A 65 17.36 -24.60 6.85
CA ALA A 65 16.98 -23.43 6.07
C ALA A 65 17.32 -22.11 6.79
N ALA A 66 17.09 -22.05 8.11
CA ALA A 66 17.47 -20.91 8.94
C ALA A 66 18.99 -20.64 8.93
N GLN A 67 19.81 -21.69 9.05
CA GLN A 67 21.26 -21.58 8.94
C GLN A 67 21.72 -21.11 7.55
N LEU A 68 21.17 -21.70 6.48
CA LEU A 68 21.51 -21.35 5.09
C LEU A 68 21.17 -19.90 4.74
N LEU A 69 20.06 -19.39 5.28
CA LEU A 69 19.61 -18.02 5.04
C LEU A 69 20.23 -17.01 6.02
N GLY A 70 20.95 -17.46 7.04
CA GLY A 70 21.42 -16.61 8.14
C GLY A 70 20.27 -15.92 8.89
N GLN A 71 19.11 -16.56 8.94
CA GLN A 71 17.89 -16.00 9.54
C GLN A 71 17.54 -16.71 10.85
N PRO A 72 16.90 -16.03 11.81
CA PRO A 72 16.35 -16.69 12.97
C PRO A 72 15.31 -17.75 12.58
N VAL A 73 15.32 -18.89 13.26
CA VAL A 73 14.36 -20.00 13.02
C VAL A 73 12.91 -19.51 13.06
N GLY A 74 12.58 -18.58 13.97
CA GLY A 74 11.23 -18.01 14.05
C GLY A 74 10.80 -17.22 12.80
N VAL A 75 11.74 -16.59 12.08
CA VAL A 75 11.45 -15.88 10.82
C VAL A 75 11.14 -16.88 9.72
N VAL A 76 11.98 -17.91 9.57
CA VAL A 76 11.81 -18.98 8.58
C VAL A 76 10.52 -19.77 8.81
N ARG A 77 10.23 -20.11 10.07
CA ARG A 77 8.99 -20.79 10.44
C ARG A 77 7.75 -19.96 10.12
N ARG A 78 7.79 -18.64 10.37
CA ARG A 78 6.68 -17.74 10.02
C ARG A 78 6.49 -17.61 8.51
N ALA A 79 7.55 -17.51 7.73
CA ALA A 79 7.48 -17.47 6.27
C ALA A 79 6.83 -18.76 5.72
N HIS A 80 7.23 -19.92 6.23
CA HIS A 80 6.62 -21.21 5.89
C HIS A 80 5.12 -21.28 6.25
N GLN A 81 4.74 -20.80 7.43
CA GLN A 81 3.33 -20.75 7.87
C GLN A 81 2.48 -19.76 7.06
N ARG A 82 3.05 -18.64 6.61
CA ARG A 82 2.34 -17.65 5.79
C ARG A 82 1.93 -18.21 4.43
N ARG A 83 2.71 -19.12 3.86
CA ARG A 83 2.31 -19.90 2.67
C ARG A 83 1.12 -20.82 2.97
N ALA A 84 1.11 -21.45 4.13
CA ALA A 84 0.08 -22.43 4.53
C ALA A 84 -1.26 -21.79 4.92
N ARG A 85 -1.31 -20.47 5.14
CA ARG A 85 -2.57 -19.75 5.35
C ARG A 85 -3.17 -19.42 3.99
N PRO A 86 -4.24 -20.10 3.53
CA PRO A 86 -4.96 -19.63 2.36
C PRO A 86 -5.44 -18.21 2.69
N THR A 87 -5.17 -17.27 1.80
CA THR A 87 -5.85 -15.98 1.75
C THR A 87 -7.32 -16.27 1.99
N ALA A 88 -7.84 -15.86 3.15
CA ALA A 88 -9.25 -15.99 3.45
C ALA A 88 -9.99 -15.40 2.24
N GLU A 89 -10.77 -16.24 1.56
CA GLU A 89 -11.55 -15.79 0.42
C GLU A 89 -12.30 -14.52 0.84
N PRO A 90 -12.39 -13.51 -0.04
CA PRO A 90 -13.23 -12.35 0.22
C PRO A 90 -14.64 -12.89 0.44
N ARG A 91 -15.08 -12.93 1.71
CA ARG A 91 -16.45 -13.31 2.07
C ARG A 91 -17.37 -12.52 1.15
N GLY A 92 -18.03 -13.25 0.26
CA GLY A 92 -18.91 -12.67 -0.74
C GLY A 92 -19.80 -11.62 -0.10
N ILE A 93 -19.86 -10.46 -0.73
CA ILE A 93 -20.79 -9.39 -0.36
C ILE A 93 -22.18 -10.06 -0.24
N PRO A 94 -22.88 -9.93 0.90
CA PRO A 94 -24.22 -10.49 1.02
C PRO A 94 -25.09 -9.86 -0.07
N GLN A 95 -25.52 -10.67 -1.04
CA GLN A 95 -26.48 -10.23 -2.04
C GLN A 95 -27.77 -9.85 -1.29
N ARG A 96 -28.14 -8.57 -1.37
CA ARG A 96 -29.46 -8.13 -0.92
C ARG A 96 -30.51 -8.89 -1.72
N PRO A 97 -31.49 -9.56 -1.08
CA PRO A 97 -32.60 -10.13 -1.83
C PRO A 97 -33.40 -8.99 -2.49
N SER A 98 -33.58 -9.08 -3.80
CA SER A 98 -34.53 -8.24 -4.54
C SER A 98 -35.93 -8.54 -4.01
N ALA A 99 -36.60 -7.51 -3.50
CA ALA A 99 -37.99 -7.58 -3.05
C ALA A 99 -38.95 -7.75 -4.26
N PRO A 100 -40.13 -8.39 -4.05
CA PRO A 100 -41.09 -8.72 -5.10
C PRO A 100 -41.79 -7.50 -5.71
#